data_AF-A0A2I0TA09-F1
#
_entry.id   AF-A0A2I0TA09-F1
#
_cell.length_a   1.000
_cell.length_b   1.000
_cell.length_c   1.000
_cell.angle_alpha   90.00
_cell.angle_beta   90.00
_cell.angle_gamma   90.00
#
_symmetry.space_group_name_H-M   'P 1'
#
loop_
_entity.id
_entity.type
_entity.pdbx_description
1 polymer ?
#
loop_
_entity_poly.entity_id
_entity_poly.type
_entity_poly.pdbx_seq_one_letter_code
_entity_poly.pdbx_strand_id
1 'polypeptide(L)'
;MIVDRDFCVILVPHRVLEFHLIQSFVRVVPSCTSKLGHELYVFHRAGLLTSLNVRRATTNDIHGVKTLIKTLSLNESILNDLKIFTVARRDPDGTPVQAFIAEVLDQIVGISVIRDEMDIEYIRSHYNIEDFIHFDHYQPEEHGHLYHFVLNPVFHHYTKHFLKEILRMAHKSSLYYPIYPQYVEGKIAVFQFQNPCAHSLTSALHYMVPVRPRRQIVYPLEELGINAPSEQVSKDQVGNRSSSRQEAKCQLMQGLADGMALPS
;
A
#
# COMPACT_ATOMS: atom_id res chain seq x y z
N MET A 1 -6.02 26.55 22.20
CA MET A 1 -7.22 25.97 21.54
C MET A 1 -8.00 27.12 20.96
N ILE A 2 -8.17 27.16 19.63
CA ILE A 2 -9.11 28.11 19.01
C ILE A 2 -10.50 27.55 19.33
N VAL A 3 -11.27 28.30 20.11
CA VAL A 3 -12.66 27.97 20.43
C VAL A 3 -13.41 27.83 19.10
N ASP A 4 -14.16 26.74 18.94
CA ASP A 4 -14.93 26.39 17.74
C ASP A 4 -14.19 25.64 16.60
N ARG A 5 -13.00 25.08 16.86
CA ARG A 5 -12.37 24.14 15.91
C ARG A 5 -12.00 22.82 16.58
N ASP A 6 -12.47 21.72 16.01
CA ASP A 6 -12.15 20.34 16.41
C ASP A 6 -10.71 19.92 16.07
N PHE A 7 -9.82 20.87 15.77
CA PHE A 7 -8.43 20.60 15.37
C PHE A 7 -7.43 21.10 16.41
N CYS A 8 -6.52 20.22 16.79
CA CYS A 8 -5.27 20.56 17.45
C CYS A 8 -4.20 20.79 16.38
N VAL A 9 -3.47 21.91 16.49
CA VAL A 9 -2.43 22.28 15.54
C VAL A 9 -1.14 22.53 16.31
N ILE A 10 -0.05 21.90 15.88
CA ILE A 10 1.27 22.01 16.49
C ILE A 10 2.27 22.42 15.41
N LEU A 11 3.12 23.40 15.74
CA LEU A 11 4.28 23.78 14.94
C LEU A 11 5.53 23.19 15.61
N VAL A 12 6.26 22.34 14.87
CA VAL A 12 7.47 21.68 15.37
C VAL A 12 8.68 22.15 14.56
N PRO A 13 9.78 22.60 15.18
CA PRO A 13 10.99 22.95 14.43
C PRO A 13 11.56 21.73 13.69
N HIS A 14 11.99 21.90 12.43
CA HIS A 14 12.49 20.81 11.56
C HIS A 14 13.70 20.03 12.09
N ARG A 15 14.37 20.53 13.15
CA ARG A 15 15.58 19.90 13.74
C ARG A 15 15.28 18.99 14.92
N VAL A 16 14.02 18.92 15.34
CA VAL A 16 13.59 18.10 16.48
C VAL A 16 13.20 16.72 15.96
N LEU A 17 13.65 15.66 16.64
CA LEU A 17 13.23 14.29 16.35
C LEU A 17 11.74 14.11 16.63
N GLU A 18 11.07 13.25 15.85
CA GLU A 18 9.67 12.92 16.09
C GLU A 18 9.50 12.24 17.46
N PHE A 19 8.55 12.75 18.27
CA PHE A 19 8.18 12.20 19.57
C PHE A 19 6.80 11.53 19.51
N HIS A 20 6.51 10.58 20.39
CA HIS A 20 5.31 9.72 20.32
C HIS A 20 3.99 10.46 20.05
N LEU A 21 3.77 11.63 20.68
CA LEU A 21 2.54 12.40 20.46
C LEU A 21 2.42 12.90 19.00
N ILE A 22 3.52 13.28 18.35
CA ILE A 22 3.49 13.80 16.98
C ILE A 22 3.12 12.71 15.95
N GLN A 23 3.38 11.44 16.26
CA GLN A 23 3.03 10.30 15.41
C GLN A 23 1.52 10.15 15.22
N SER A 24 0.71 10.72 16.13
CA SER A 24 -0.74 10.73 15.99
C SER A 24 -1.25 11.83 15.05
N PHE A 25 -0.43 12.84 14.75
CA PHE A 25 -0.81 13.99 13.95
C PHE A 25 -0.52 13.76 12.47
N VAL A 26 -1.29 14.40 11.60
CA VAL A 26 -1.00 14.46 10.16
C VAL A 26 -0.07 15.63 9.89
N ARG A 27 1.09 15.35 9.28
CA ARG A 27 2.02 16.36 8.80
C ARG A 27 1.43 17.04 7.57
N VAL A 28 1.29 18.36 7.63
CA VAL A 28 0.77 19.18 6.52
C VAL A 28 1.90 19.42 5.53
N VAL A 29 1.61 19.25 4.24
CA VAL A 29 2.56 19.56 3.17
C VAL A 29 2.85 21.07 3.20
N PRO A 30 4.11 21.50 3.40
CA PRO A 30 4.44 22.91 3.45
C PRO A 30 4.18 23.57 2.09
N SER A 31 3.64 24.79 2.12
CA SER A 31 3.54 25.63 0.92
C SER A 31 4.93 25.98 0.42
N CYS A 32 5.16 25.94 -0.90
CA CYS A 32 6.44 26.23 -1.55
C CYS A 32 7.01 27.62 -1.23
N THR A 33 6.22 28.52 -0.64
CA THR A 33 6.62 29.87 -0.25
C THR A 33 7.03 30.00 1.23
N SER A 34 6.87 28.94 2.04
CA SER A 34 7.20 28.99 3.46
C SER A 34 8.71 29.04 3.68
N LYS A 35 9.20 30.13 4.28
CA LYS A 35 10.58 30.28 4.77
C LYS A 35 10.72 29.88 6.25
N LEU A 36 9.64 29.44 6.88
CA LEU A 36 9.65 29.04 8.27
C LEU A 36 10.27 27.65 8.39
N GLY A 37 11.33 27.53 9.17
CA GLY A 37 11.95 26.24 9.52
C GLY A 37 11.10 25.41 10.50
N HIS A 38 9.78 25.40 10.33
CA HIS A 38 8.84 24.67 11.18
C HIS A 38 7.91 23.84 10.32
N GLU A 39 7.59 22.67 10.82
CA GLU A 39 6.65 21.74 10.24
C GLU A 39 5.31 21.87 10.97
N LEU A 40 4.23 21.83 10.19
CA LEU A 40 2.88 21.97 10.69
C LEU A 40 2.24 20.60 10.82
N TYR A 41 1.75 20.29 12.02
CA TYR A 41 1.07 19.05 12.33
C TYR A 41 -0.37 19.36 12.77
N VAL A 42 -1.32 18.59 12.25
CA VAL A 42 -2.76 18.76 12.53
C VAL A 42 -3.36 17.44 13.01
N PHE A 43 -4.15 17.51 14.07
CA PHE A 43 -4.89 16.38 14.60
C PHE A 43 -6.34 16.78 14.84
N HIS A 44 -7.28 15.93 14.44
CA HIS A 44 -8.70 16.17 14.65
C HIS A 44 -9.19 15.44 15.90
N ARG A 45 -10.10 16.07 16.66
CA ARG A 45 -10.67 15.54 17.91
C ARG A 45 -11.28 14.15 17.74
N ALA A 46 -11.96 13.88 16.62
CA ALA A 46 -12.52 12.55 16.36
C ALA A 46 -11.46 11.45 16.20
N GLY A 47 -10.19 11.81 15.99
CA GLY A 47 -9.09 10.86 16.08
C GLY A 47 -8.89 10.28 17.49
N LEU A 48 -9.43 10.90 18.55
CA LEU A 48 -9.39 10.35 19.91
C LEU A 48 -10.34 9.17 20.11
N LEU A 49 -11.21 8.86 19.13
CA LEU A 49 -12.10 7.72 19.21
C LEU A 49 -11.26 6.43 19.13
N THR A 50 -11.30 5.61 20.18
CA THR A 50 -10.49 4.39 20.33
C THR A 50 -11.13 3.14 19.76
N SER A 51 -12.31 3.24 19.15
CA SER A 51 -13.14 2.12 18.74
C SER A 51 -13.07 1.85 17.22
N LEU A 52 -11.86 1.81 16.65
CA LEU A 52 -11.68 1.42 15.26
C LEU A 52 -11.87 -0.10 15.14
N ASN A 53 -12.99 -0.51 14.54
CA ASN A 53 -13.25 -1.91 14.21
C ASN A 53 -12.83 -2.18 12.77
N VAL A 54 -12.16 -3.31 12.55
CA VAL A 54 -11.75 -3.75 11.21
C VAL A 54 -12.44 -5.08 10.90
N ARG A 55 -13.14 -5.13 9.77
CA ARG A 55 -13.87 -6.33 9.34
C ARG A 55 -13.83 -6.53 7.83
N ARG A 56 -14.25 -7.72 7.37
CA ARG A 56 -14.43 -8.00 5.94
C ARG A 56 -15.61 -7.17 5.40
N ALA A 57 -15.48 -6.71 4.17
CA ALA A 57 -16.53 -5.95 3.50
C ALA A 57 -17.77 -6.81 3.21
N THR A 58 -18.94 -6.17 3.16
CA THR A 58 -20.23 -6.78 2.85
C THR A 58 -20.98 -5.91 1.83
N THR A 59 -22.07 -6.46 1.25
CA THR A 59 -22.96 -5.72 0.32
C THR A 59 -23.50 -4.42 0.91
N ASN A 60 -23.71 -4.38 2.22
CA ASN A 60 -24.33 -3.23 2.90
C ASN A 60 -23.40 -2.02 2.97
N ASP A 61 -22.09 -2.26 2.79
CA ASP A 61 -21.06 -1.24 2.97
C ASP A 61 -20.87 -0.33 1.75
N ILE A 62 -21.41 -0.72 0.59
CA ILE A 62 -21.22 -0.03 -0.69
C ILE A 62 -21.59 1.45 -0.58
N HIS A 63 -22.67 1.78 0.13
CA HIS A 63 -23.12 3.15 0.30
C HIS A 63 -22.17 3.99 1.17
N GLY A 64 -21.70 3.44 2.29
CA GLY A 64 -20.75 4.14 3.17
C GLY A 64 -19.39 4.32 2.50
N VAL A 65 -18.91 3.31 1.77
CA VAL A 65 -17.68 3.42 0.96
C VAL A 65 -17.82 4.50 -0.10
N LYS A 66 -18.95 4.55 -0.83
CA LYS A 66 -19.21 5.59 -1.84
C LYS A 66 -19.15 7.00 -1.25
N THR A 67 -19.58 7.17 0.00
CA THR A 67 -19.51 8.44 0.72
C THR A 67 -18.06 8.80 1.07
N LEU A 68 -17.29 7.83 1.58
CA LEU A 68 -15.88 8.01 1.95
C LEU A 68 -15.01 8.45 0.75
N ILE A 69 -15.19 7.79 -0.40
CA ILE A 69 -14.32 7.98 -1.57
C ILE A 69 -14.82 9.09 -2.51
N LYS A 70 -15.94 9.75 -2.22
CA LYS A 70 -16.62 10.68 -3.14
C LYS A 70 -15.69 11.75 -3.72
N THR A 71 -14.74 12.22 -2.93
CA THR A 71 -13.77 13.27 -3.30
C THR A 71 -12.51 12.75 -3.98
N LEU A 72 -12.33 11.44 -4.08
CA LEU A 72 -11.16 10.82 -4.70
C LEU A 72 -11.39 10.65 -6.21
N SER A 73 -10.36 10.92 -7.01
CA SER A 73 -10.37 10.74 -8.47
C SER A 73 -10.54 9.27 -8.91
N LEU A 74 -10.30 8.33 -8.01
CA LEU A 74 -10.24 6.88 -8.25
C LEU A 74 -11.44 6.13 -7.69
N ASN A 75 -12.51 6.88 -7.38
CA ASN A 75 -13.69 6.37 -6.70
C ASN A 75 -14.38 5.22 -7.46
N GLU A 76 -14.50 5.31 -8.78
CA GLU A 76 -15.15 4.28 -9.59
C GLU A 76 -14.35 2.97 -9.61
N SER A 77 -13.01 3.03 -9.68
CA SER A 77 -12.17 1.83 -9.62
C SER A 77 -12.35 1.11 -8.29
N ILE A 78 -12.28 1.84 -7.18
CA ILE A 78 -12.43 1.27 -5.83
C ILE A 78 -13.82 0.63 -5.67
N LEU A 79 -14.88 1.26 -6.18
CA LEU A 79 -16.23 0.69 -6.13
C LEU A 79 -16.37 -0.55 -7.01
N ASN A 80 -15.75 -0.58 -8.17
CA ASN A 80 -15.80 -1.74 -9.05
C ASN A 80 -15.07 -2.94 -8.42
N ASP A 81 -13.88 -2.72 -7.86
CA ASP A 81 -13.13 -3.76 -7.16
C ASP A 81 -13.87 -4.27 -5.90
N LEU A 82 -14.54 -3.38 -5.17
CA LEU A 82 -15.41 -3.77 -4.06
C LEU A 82 -16.60 -4.62 -4.52
N LYS A 83 -17.21 -4.28 -5.67
CA LYS A 83 -18.30 -5.09 -6.26
C LYS A 83 -17.80 -6.47 -6.69
N ILE A 84 -16.61 -6.55 -7.30
CA ILE A 84 -15.97 -7.83 -7.67
C ILE A 84 -15.82 -8.72 -6.44
N PHE A 85 -15.29 -8.17 -5.34
CA PHE A 85 -15.20 -8.88 -4.08
C PHE A 85 -16.56 -9.37 -3.57
N THR A 86 -17.58 -8.52 -3.67
CA THR A 86 -18.91 -8.81 -3.13
C THR A 86 -19.64 -9.90 -3.91
N VAL A 87 -19.47 -9.94 -5.25
CA VAL A 87 -20.18 -10.88 -6.13
C VAL A 87 -19.41 -12.19 -6.31
N ALA A 88 -18.12 -12.10 -6.64
CA ALA A 88 -17.34 -13.24 -7.10
C ALA A 88 -16.20 -13.65 -6.15
N ARG A 89 -15.72 -12.73 -5.30
CA ARG A 89 -14.50 -12.89 -4.45
C ARG A 89 -13.23 -13.29 -5.22
N ARG A 90 -13.28 -13.24 -6.55
CA ARG A 90 -12.18 -13.55 -7.47
C ARG A 90 -12.31 -12.63 -8.67
N ASP A 91 -11.17 -12.20 -9.20
CA ASP A 91 -11.11 -11.50 -10.47
C ASP A 91 -11.43 -12.46 -11.64
N PRO A 92 -11.69 -11.93 -12.86
CA PRO A 92 -11.88 -12.76 -14.06
C PRO A 92 -10.71 -13.71 -14.33
N ASP A 93 -9.50 -13.33 -13.91
CA ASP A 93 -8.27 -14.11 -14.04
C ASP A 93 -8.15 -15.22 -12.98
N GLY A 94 -9.11 -15.32 -12.06
CA GLY A 94 -9.16 -16.33 -10.99
C GLY A 94 -8.46 -15.93 -9.70
N THR A 95 -7.72 -14.81 -9.69
CA THR A 95 -7.01 -14.30 -8.51
C THR A 95 -7.98 -14.01 -7.36
N PRO A 96 -7.76 -14.57 -6.15
CA PRO A 96 -8.55 -14.25 -4.98
C PRO A 96 -8.49 -12.76 -4.62
N VAL A 97 -9.65 -12.17 -4.39
CA VAL A 97 -9.81 -10.78 -3.95
C VAL A 97 -10.32 -10.78 -2.52
N GLN A 98 -9.78 -9.91 -1.67
CA GLN A 98 -10.28 -9.69 -0.32
C GLN A 98 -10.45 -8.18 -0.07
N ALA A 99 -11.59 -7.79 0.49
CA ALA A 99 -11.83 -6.39 0.87
C ALA A 99 -12.12 -6.26 2.37
N PHE A 100 -11.57 -5.21 2.96
CA PHE A 100 -11.65 -4.88 4.38
C PHE A 100 -12.14 -3.46 4.57
N ILE A 101 -12.84 -3.25 5.68
CA ILE A 101 -13.44 -1.99 6.05
C ILE A 101 -12.99 -1.65 7.46
N ALA A 102 -12.65 -0.38 7.65
CA ALA A 102 -12.47 0.21 8.95
C ALA A 102 -13.71 1.04 9.28
N GLU A 103 -14.33 0.76 10.42
CA GLU A 103 -15.52 1.47 10.91
C GLU A 103 -15.30 2.02 12.32
N VAL A 104 -15.89 3.18 12.59
CA VAL A 104 -15.90 3.86 13.89
C VAL A 104 -17.31 4.36 14.13
N LEU A 105 -17.96 3.95 15.23
CA LEU A 105 -19.33 4.34 15.57
C LEU A 105 -20.31 4.12 14.39
N ASP A 106 -20.25 2.93 13.77
CA ASP A 106 -21.05 2.53 12.60
C ASP A 106 -20.83 3.36 11.32
N GLN A 107 -19.84 4.24 11.32
CA GLN A 107 -19.42 4.99 10.14
C GLN A 107 -18.20 4.34 9.49
N ILE A 108 -18.26 4.14 8.17
CA ILE A 108 -17.13 3.68 7.38
C ILE A 108 -16.09 4.80 7.27
N VAL A 109 -14.90 4.57 7.80
CA VAL A 109 -13.79 5.53 7.81
C VAL A 109 -12.62 5.09 6.93
N GLY A 110 -12.57 3.81 6.55
CA GLY A 110 -11.53 3.28 5.66
C GLY A 110 -11.98 2.05 4.87
N ILE A 111 -11.32 1.82 3.74
CA ILE A 111 -11.46 0.65 2.89
C ILE A 111 -10.09 0.18 2.41
N SER A 112 -9.89 -1.13 2.33
CA SER A 112 -8.74 -1.70 1.63
C SER A 112 -9.17 -2.89 0.79
N VAL A 113 -8.57 -3.02 -0.39
CA VAL A 113 -8.73 -4.17 -1.29
C VAL A 113 -7.35 -4.76 -1.52
N ILE A 114 -7.22 -6.05 -1.25
CA ILE A 114 -6.01 -6.82 -1.50
C ILE A 114 -6.31 -7.97 -2.46
N ARG A 115 -5.26 -8.42 -3.14
CA ARG A 115 -5.27 -9.58 -4.03
C ARG A 115 -4.14 -10.51 -3.64
N ASP A 116 -4.22 -11.76 -4.06
CA ASP A 116 -3.08 -12.66 -3.94
C ASP A 116 -2.02 -12.26 -4.96
N GLU A 117 -0.75 -12.24 -4.54
CA GLU A 117 0.35 -11.91 -5.45
C GLU A 117 0.74 -13.16 -6.24
N MET A 118 0.46 -13.16 -7.54
CA MET A 118 0.69 -14.33 -8.41
C MET A 118 2.12 -14.35 -8.97
N ASP A 119 2.80 -13.21 -9.05
CA ASP A 119 4.09 -13.06 -9.72
C ASP A 119 5.27 -12.95 -8.73
N ILE A 120 5.20 -13.64 -7.59
CA ILE A 120 6.23 -13.58 -6.52
C ILE A 120 7.63 -13.88 -7.07
N GLU A 121 7.76 -14.85 -7.97
CA GLU A 121 9.05 -15.17 -8.59
C GLU A 121 9.63 -14.01 -9.39
N TYR A 122 8.80 -13.27 -10.12
CA TYR A 122 9.22 -12.06 -10.83
C TYR A 122 9.65 -10.98 -9.83
N ILE A 123 8.90 -10.78 -8.74
CA ILE A 123 9.29 -9.82 -7.70
C ILE A 123 10.66 -10.22 -7.11
N ARG A 124 10.86 -11.50 -6.79
CA ARG A 124 12.10 -12.01 -6.22
C ARG A 124 13.29 -11.83 -7.18
N SER A 125 13.11 -12.10 -8.46
CA SER A 125 14.19 -11.97 -9.46
C SER A 125 14.53 -10.53 -9.81
N HIS A 126 13.59 -9.58 -9.66
CA HIS A 126 13.76 -8.19 -10.07
C HIS A 126 14.00 -7.21 -8.92
N TYR A 127 13.80 -7.60 -7.67
CA TYR A 127 13.86 -6.69 -6.53
C TYR A 127 14.61 -7.30 -5.34
N ASN A 128 15.30 -6.46 -4.56
CA ASN A 128 16.02 -6.87 -3.35
C ASN A 128 15.06 -7.08 -2.17
N ILE A 129 14.12 -8.02 -2.30
CA ILE A 129 13.13 -8.34 -1.26
C ILE A 129 13.64 -9.37 -0.23
N GLU A 130 14.73 -10.07 -0.53
CA GLU A 130 15.33 -11.09 0.34
C GLU A 130 15.92 -10.49 1.63
N ASP A 131 16.26 -9.20 1.62
CA ASP A 131 16.71 -8.47 2.81
C ASP A 131 15.59 -8.30 3.85
N PHE A 132 14.34 -8.56 3.45
CA PHE A 132 13.13 -8.24 4.22
C PHE A 132 12.20 -9.44 4.44
N ILE A 133 12.26 -10.47 3.58
CA ILE A 133 11.40 -11.66 3.65
C ILE A 133 12.24 -12.90 3.47
N HIS A 134 12.07 -13.86 4.38
CA HIS A 134 12.60 -15.20 4.25
C HIS A 134 11.62 -16.09 3.47
N PHE A 135 11.76 -16.14 2.14
CA PHE A 135 10.84 -16.87 1.25
C PHE A 135 10.73 -18.37 1.55
N ASP A 136 11.74 -18.97 2.17
CA ASP A 136 11.73 -20.38 2.53
C ASP A 136 10.70 -20.73 3.61
N HIS A 137 10.18 -19.73 4.33
CA HIS A 137 9.22 -19.91 5.42
C HIS A 137 7.78 -19.53 5.08
N TYR A 138 7.51 -19.01 3.87
CA TYR A 138 6.18 -18.50 3.51
C TYR A 138 5.64 -19.14 2.24
N GLN A 139 4.34 -19.43 2.25
CA GLN A 139 3.65 -19.95 1.07
C GLN A 139 3.30 -18.84 0.08
N PRO A 140 3.15 -19.15 -1.23
CA PRO A 140 2.69 -18.19 -2.23
C PRO A 140 1.41 -17.44 -1.82
N GLU A 141 0.49 -18.13 -1.16
CA GLU A 141 -0.79 -17.59 -0.70
C GLU A 141 -0.65 -16.64 0.49
N GLU A 142 0.51 -16.54 1.14
CA GLU A 142 0.76 -15.59 2.22
C GLU A 142 1.24 -14.23 1.70
N HIS A 143 1.53 -14.14 0.41
CA HIS A 143 1.90 -12.93 -0.27
C HIS A 143 0.64 -12.22 -0.81
N GLY A 144 0.47 -10.96 -0.42
CA GLY A 144 -0.66 -10.13 -0.84
C GLY A 144 -0.19 -8.92 -1.63
N HIS A 145 -0.96 -8.55 -2.63
CA HIS A 145 -0.85 -7.29 -3.35
C HIS A 145 -1.84 -6.29 -2.74
N LEU A 146 -1.34 -5.16 -2.24
CA LEU A 146 -2.18 -4.10 -1.72
C LEU A 146 -2.65 -3.21 -2.88
N TYR A 147 -3.88 -3.42 -3.33
CA TYR A 147 -4.37 -2.78 -4.55
C TYR A 147 -5.02 -1.42 -4.26
N HIS A 148 -5.93 -1.39 -3.29
CA HIS A 148 -6.51 -0.16 -2.77
C HIS A 148 -6.33 -0.10 -1.27
N PHE A 149 -6.06 1.09 -0.77
CA PHE A 149 -6.14 1.43 0.64
C PHE A 149 -6.64 2.85 0.70
N VAL A 150 -7.64 3.14 1.51
CA VAL A 150 -8.12 4.50 1.75
C VAL A 150 -8.47 4.56 3.22
N LEU A 151 -7.98 5.59 3.89
CA LEU A 151 -8.33 5.87 5.27
C LEU A 151 -8.56 7.37 5.39
N ASN A 152 -9.67 7.75 6.02
CA ASN A 152 -9.95 9.14 6.32
C ASN A 152 -8.78 9.74 7.13
N PRO A 153 -8.17 10.87 6.69
CA PRO A 153 -7.00 11.46 7.35
C PRO A 153 -7.19 11.75 8.84
N VAL A 154 -8.43 11.96 9.31
CA VAL A 154 -8.75 12.09 10.74
C VAL A 154 -8.27 10.89 11.56
N PHE A 155 -8.29 9.70 10.97
CA PHE A 155 -7.90 8.44 11.57
C PHE A 155 -6.52 7.96 11.09
N HIS A 156 -5.68 8.87 10.56
CA HIS A 156 -4.36 8.51 10.02
C HIS A 156 -3.49 7.71 10.99
N HIS A 157 -3.51 8.03 12.29
CA HIS A 157 -2.75 7.32 13.32
C HIS A 157 -3.16 5.83 13.47
N TYR A 158 -4.36 5.45 13.02
CA TYR A 158 -4.79 4.05 12.98
C TYR A 158 -4.29 3.27 11.76
N THR A 159 -3.60 3.89 10.82
CA THR A 159 -3.11 3.23 9.59
C THR A 159 -2.33 1.96 9.91
N LYS A 160 -1.40 2.02 10.88
CA LYS A 160 -0.62 0.84 11.31
C LYS A 160 -1.52 -0.28 11.83
N HIS A 161 -2.50 0.07 12.65
CA HIS A 161 -3.46 -0.89 13.21
C HIS A 161 -4.31 -1.52 12.09
N PHE A 162 -4.81 -0.71 11.16
CA PHE A 162 -5.61 -1.18 10.05
C PHE A 162 -4.82 -2.15 9.15
N LEU A 163 -3.57 -1.82 8.82
CA LEU A 163 -2.69 -2.72 8.04
C LEU A 163 -2.42 -4.05 8.76
N LYS A 164 -2.20 -4.02 10.08
CA LYS A 164 -2.03 -5.24 10.89
C LYS A 164 -3.28 -6.11 10.87
N GLU A 165 -4.45 -5.51 11.03
CA GLU A 165 -5.72 -6.25 10.98
C GLU A 165 -6.00 -6.81 9.58
N ILE A 166 -5.64 -6.09 8.51
CA ILE A 166 -5.72 -6.61 7.14
C ILE A 166 -4.84 -7.86 7.01
N LEU A 167 -3.57 -7.82 7.41
CA LEU A 167 -2.66 -8.97 7.37
C LEU A 167 -3.22 -10.16 8.18
N ARG A 168 -3.65 -9.90 9.42
CA ARG A 168 -4.21 -10.91 10.34
C ARG A 168 -5.44 -11.58 9.77
N MET A 169 -6.40 -10.79 9.27
CA MET A 169 -7.67 -11.31 8.75
C MET A 169 -7.51 -11.97 7.37
N ALA A 170 -6.58 -11.49 6.56
CA ALA A 170 -6.29 -12.03 5.24
C ALA A 170 -5.40 -13.27 5.25
N HIS A 171 -4.81 -13.61 6.39
CA HIS A 171 -3.76 -14.62 6.53
C HIS A 171 -2.57 -14.33 5.60
N LYS A 172 -2.14 -13.06 5.57
CA LYS A 172 -0.99 -12.61 4.77
C LYS A 172 0.19 -12.30 5.66
N SER A 173 1.37 -12.64 5.20
CA SER A 173 2.64 -12.36 5.86
C SER A 173 3.28 -11.08 5.32
N SER A 174 3.08 -10.77 4.03
CA SER A 174 3.64 -9.57 3.38
C SER A 174 2.64 -8.90 2.44
N LEU A 175 2.68 -7.56 2.37
CA LEU A 175 1.96 -6.77 1.38
C LEU A 175 2.92 -6.05 0.43
N TYR A 176 2.68 -6.20 -0.86
CA TYR A 176 3.43 -5.53 -1.93
C TYR A 176 2.60 -4.42 -2.56
N TYR A 177 3.26 -3.32 -2.89
CA TYR A 177 2.67 -2.25 -3.68
C TYR A 177 3.67 -1.74 -4.74
N PRO A 178 3.36 -1.88 -6.04
CA PRO A 178 4.21 -1.36 -7.10
C PRO A 178 4.03 0.16 -7.26
N ILE A 179 5.15 0.89 -7.30
CA ILE A 179 5.16 2.32 -7.62
C ILE A 179 5.84 2.51 -8.97
N TYR A 180 5.07 2.95 -9.96
CA TYR A 180 5.56 3.24 -11.29
C TYR A 180 5.89 4.74 -11.44
N PRO A 181 7.06 5.11 -11.99
CA PRO A 181 7.40 6.50 -12.25
C PRO A 181 6.46 7.12 -13.30
N GLN A 182 6.14 8.40 -13.13
CA GLN A 182 5.12 9.12 -13.91
C GLN A 182 5.55 9.47 -15.36
N TYR A 183 6.78 9.13 -15.78
CA TYR A 183 7.36 9.61 -17.04
C TYR A 183 7.60 8.48 -18.04
N VAL A 184 6.57 8.13 -18.82
CA VAL A 184 6.76 7.52 -20.14
C VAL A 184 5.81 8.18 -21.13
N GLU A 185 6.24 9.33 -21.65
CA GLU A 185 5.64 9.96 -22.81
C GLU A 185 5.95 9.08 -24.04
N GLY A 186 4.98 8.29 -24.49
CA GLY A 186 5.09 7.53 -25.74
C GLY A 186 4.66 6.07 -25.67
N LYS A 187 3.42 5.81 -26.07
CA LYS A 187 2.95 4.56 -26.71
C LYS A 187 3.25 3.21 -26.02
N ILE A 188 3.31 3.16 -24.69
CA ILE A 188 3.16 1.91 -23.90
C ILE A 188 2.29 2.17 -22.65
N ALA A 189 1.20 2.92 -22.82
CA ALA A 189 0.12 3.03 -21.83
C ALA A 189 -1.07 2.12 -22.19
N VAL A 190 -0.85 1.11 -23.05
CA VAL A 190 -1.90 0.26 -23.62
C VAL A 190 -1.87 -1.17 -23.06
N PHE A 191 -0.84 -1.55 -22.32
CA PHE A 191 -0.88 -2.77 -21.48
C PHE A 191 -1.12 -2.36 -20.02
N GLN A 192 -2.39 -2.20 -19.67
CA GLN A 192 -3.01 -2.37 -18.33
C GLN A 192 -2.42 -1.70 -17.07
N PHE A 193 -1.40 -0.85 -17.15
CA PHE A 193 -1.00 -0.01 -16.02
C PHE A 193 -1.17 1.45 -16.37
N GLN A 194 -2.44 1.87 -16.49
CA GLN A 194 -2.79 3.21 -16.06
C GLN A 194 -2.26 3.36 -14.62
N ASN A 195 -1.89 4.55 -14.17
CA ASN A 195 -1.49 4.77 -12.77
C ASN A 195 -2.68 5.38 -11.98
N PRO A 196 -3.75 4.61 -11.65
CA PRO A 196 -4.88 5.05 -10.87
C PRO A 196 -4.78 4.61 -9.41
N CYS A 197 -3.59 4.34 -8.84
CA CYS A 197 -3.48 3.82 -7.47
C CYS A 197 -2.71 4.73 -6.50
N ALA A 198 -2.03 5.78 -6.98
CA ALA A 198 -1.13 6.57 -6.13
C ALA A 198 -1.85 7.36 -5.02
N HIS A 199 -3.08 7.83 -5.28
CA HIS A 199 -3.78 8.70 -4.31
C HIS A 199 -4.51 7.95 -3.21
N SER A 200 -5.04 6.75 -3.48
CA SER A 200 -5.70 5.95 -2.45
C SER A 200 -4.72 5.68 -1.30
N LEU A 201 -3.51 5.25 -1.64
CA LEU A 201 -2.51 4.72 -0.71
C LEU A 201 -1.65 5.73 0.06
N THR A 202 -1.80 7.04 -0.19
CA THR A 202 -0.97 8.09 0.46
C THR A 202 -0.86 7.91 1.98
N SER A 203 -1.95 7.51 2.63
CA SER A 203 -1.98 7.27 4.08
C SER A 203 -1.11 6.09 4.54
N ALA A 204 -0.97 5.04 3.73
CA ALA A 204 -0.26 3.80 4.09
C ALA A 204 1.24 3.82 3.75
N LEU A 205 1.68 4.63 2.78
CA LEU A 205 3.06 4.59 2.26
C LEU A 205 4.13 4.81 3.34
N HIS A 206 3.84 5.61 4.38
CA HIS A 206 4.76 5.84 5.49
C HIS A 206 5.11 4.55 6.27
N TYR A 207 4.22 3.56 6.26
CA TYR A 207 4.45 2.27 6.92
C TYR A 207 5.06 1.22 5.99
N MET A 208 5.29 1.55 4.73
CA MET A 208 5.94 0.68 3.76
C MET A 208 7.41 1.08 3.58
N VAL A 209 8.23 0.11 3.21
CA VAL A 209 9.67 0.21 2.98
C VAL A 209 9.94 0.13 1.49
N PRO A 210 10.55 1.15 0.87
CA PRO A 210 10.91 1.10 -0.53
C PRO A 210 12.04 0.08 -0.77
N VAL A 211 11.81 -0.80 -1.74
CA VAL A 211 12.72 -1.84 -2.21
C VAL A 211 13.30 -1.42 -3.55
N ARG A 212 14.61 -1.60 -3.69
CA ARG A 212 15.36 -1.24 -4.90
C ARG A 212 15.28 -2.37 -5.93
N PRO A 213 15.20 -2.04 -7.24
CA PRO A 213 15.40 -3.01 -8.31
C PRO A 213 16.77 -3.68 -8.23
N ARG A 214 16.81 -4.97 -8.54
CA ARG A 214 18.03 -5.72 -8.82
C ARG A 214 18.63 -5.25 -10.14
N ARG A 215 19.95 -5.24 -10.20
CA ARG A 215 20.67 -5.05 -11.47
C ARG A 215 20.51 -6.33 -12.30
N GLN A 216 19.80 -6.24 -13.42
CA GLN A 216 19.66 -7.36 -14.34
C GLN A 216 20.90 -7.48 -15.23
N ILE A 217 21.37 -8.72 -15.42
CA ILE A 217 22.41 -9.05 -16.38
C ILE A 217 21.71 -9.28 -17.72
N VAL A 218 22.18 -8.65 -18.80
CA VAL A 218 21.67 -8.91 -20.15
C VAL A 218 22.28 -10.22 -20.65
N TYR A 219 21.44 -11.21 -20.91
CA TYR A 219 21.86 -12.53 -21.35
C TYR A 219 21.72 -12.64 -22.88
N PRO A 220 22.76 -13.11 -23.60
CA PRO A 220 22.65 -13.43 -25.02
C PRO A 220 21.85 -14.73 -25.18
N LEU A 221 20.51 -14.62 -25.17
CA LEU A 221 19.58 -15.77 -25.16
C LEU A 221 19.76 -16.69 -26.38
N GLU A 222 20.08 -16.12 -27.55
CA GLU A 222 20.31 -16.86 -28.80
C GLU A 222 21.56 -17.76 -28.72
N GLU A 223 22.61 -17.30 -28.03
CA GLU A 223 23.88 -18.04 -27.88
C GLU A 223 23.83 -19.06 -26.74
N LEU A 224 23.04 -18.77 -25.70
CA LEU A 224 22.94 -19.61 -24.52
C LEU A 224 22.06 -20.85 -24.73
N GLY A 225 21.06 -20.78 -25.61
CA GLY A 225 20.17 -21.91 -25.91
C GLY A 225 19.59 -22.54 -24.64
N ILE A 226 19.90 -23.81 -24.38
CA ILE A 226 19.47 -24.56 -23.18
C ILE A 226 20.04 -24.03 -21.85
N ASN A 227 21.11 -23.22 -21.89
CA ASN A 227 21.74 -22.63 -20.72
C ASN A 227 21.20 -21.22 -20.41
N ALA A 228 20.18 -20.77 -21.15
CA ALA A 228 19.55 -19.50 -20.89
C ALA A 228 18.93 -19.49 -19.47
N PRO A 229 18.98 -18.35 -18.77
CA PRO A 229 18.31 -18.22 -17.47
C PRO A 229 16.79 -18.39 -17.63
N SER A 230 16.11 -18.64 -16.51
CA SER A 230 14.65 -18.81 -16.50
C SER A 230 13.94 -17.62 -17.15
N GLU A 231 12.78 -17.89 -17.76
CA GLU A 231 11.96 -16.86 -18.42
C GLU A 231 11.64 -15.70 -17.48
N GLN A 232 11.48 -15.98 -16.18
CA GLN A 232 11.21 -14.97 -15.15
C GLN A 232 12.37 -14.00 -14.88
N VAL A 233 13.59 -14.30 -15.35
CA VAL A 233 14.77 -13.41 -15.26
C VAL A 233 14.98 -12.66 -16.57
N SER A 234 14.64 -13.28 -17.69
CA SER A 234 14.80 -12.71 -19.04
C SER A 234 13.55 -11.98 -19.57
N LYS A 235 12.42 -12.02 -18.86
CA LYS A 235 11.13 -11.40 -19.22
C LYS A 235 11.24 -9.97 -19.74
N ASP A 236 12.05 -9.13 -19.10
CA ASP A 236 12.23 -7.72 -19.49
C ASP A 236 13.22 -7.51 -20.66
N GLN A 237 13.94 -8.55 -21.11
CA GLN A 237 14.93 -8.48 -22.21
C GLN A 237 14.34 -8.85 -23.57
N VAL A 238 13.32 -9.70 -23.58
CA VAL A 238 12.61 -10.12 -24.81
C VAL A 238 11.77 -8.97 -25.40
N GLY A 239 11.47 -7.94 -24.60
CA GLY A 239 10.83 -6.69 -25.00
C GLY A 239 11.86 -5.61 -25.37
N ASN A 240 12.19 -5.49 -26.65
CA ASN A 240 13.13 -4.50 -27.17
C ASN A 240 12.71 -3.06 -26.81
N ARG A 241 13.31 -2.45 -25.76
CA ARG A 241 13.60 -1.00 -25.63
C ARG A 241 14.33 -0.69 -24.33
N SER A 242 15.55 -0.19 -24.49
CA SER A 242 16.29 0.62 -23.53
C SER A 242 15.42 1.73 -22.93
N SER A 243 14.96 1.55 -21.69
CA SER A 243 14.67 2.66 -20.80
C SER A 243 14.86 2.17 -19.37
N SER A 244 15.72 2.86 -18.66
CA SER A 244 15.98 2.74 -17.23
C SER A 244 14.69 2.71 -16.42
N ARG A 245 14.11 1.53 -16.20
CA ARG A 245 13.02 1.29 -15.25
C ARG A 245 13.59 1.29 -13.84
N GLN A 246 13.52 2.45 -13.18
CA GLN A 246 13.64 2.52 -11.72
C GLN A 246 12.24 2.35 -11.14
N GLU A 247 11.92 1.14 -10.70
CA GLU A 247 10.65 0.85 -10.05
C GLU A 247 10.92 0.66 -8.55
N ALA A 248 10.36 1.53 -7.71
CA ALA A 248 10.46 1.36 -6.26
C ALA A 248 9.26 0.52 -5.81
N LYS A 249 9.47 -0.71 -5.35
CA LYS A 249 8.38 -1.49 -4.73
C LYS A 249 8.35 -1.15 -3.26
N CYS A 250 7.26 -0.61 -2.75
CA CYS A 250 7.11 -0.39 -1.31
C CYS A 250 6.55 -1.68 -0.68
N GLN A 251 7.33 -2.29 0.20
CA GLN A 251 6.98 -3.49 0.97
C GLN A 251 6.70 -3.11 2.41
N LEU A 252 5.58 -3.53 3.01
CA LEU A 252 5.45 -3.45 4.47
C LEU A 252 6.40 -4.45 5.14
N MET A 253 7.32 -3.94 5.95
CA MET A 253 8.14 -4.78 6.84
C MET A 253 7.30 -5.28 8.01
N GLN A 254 7.30 -6.60 8.19
CA GLN A 254 7.04 -7.20 9.49
C GLN A 254 8.15 -6.74 10.44
N GLY A 255 7.76 -5.92 11.41
CA GLY A 255 8.54 -5.67 12.62
C GLY A 255 7.54 -5.55 13.76
N LEU A 256 7.12 -6.69 14.30
CA LEU A 256 6.54 -6.90 15.64
C LEU A 256 6.04 -8.36 15.74
N ALA A 257 6.97 -9.31 15.64
CA ALA A 257 6.81 -10.65 16.19
C ALA A 257 7.88 -10.91 17.26
N ASP A 258 8.23 -9.89 18.05
CA ASP A 258 8.94 -10.07 19.31
C ASP A 258 7.90 -9.98 20.43
N GLY A 259 7.54 -11.12 21.04
CA GLY A 259 6.66 -11.10 22.21
C GLY A 259 5.78 -12.32 22.48
N MET A 260 6.02 -13.49 21.86
CA MET A 260 5.48 -14.76 22.39
C MET A 260 6.61 -15.73 22.66
N ALA A 261 7.35 -15.47 23.74
CA ALA A 261 8.05 -16.52 24.45
C ALA A 261 6.98 -17.45 25.08
N LEU A 262 6.93 -18.68 24.58
CA LEU A 262 6.21 -19.78 25.23
C LEU A 262 6.76 -19.96 26.65
N PRO A 263 5.94 -20.00 27.70
CA PRO A 263 6.35 -20.61 28.95
C PRO A 263 6.37 -22.14 28.77
N SER A 264 7.50 -22.71 29.16
CA SER A 264 7.80 -24.12 29.36
C SER A 264 6.73 -24.91 30.10
#